data_AF-A0A6P6SKJ9-F1
#
_entry.id   AF-A0A6P6SKJ9-F1
#
_cell.length_a   1.000
_cell.length_b   1.000
_cell.length_c   1.000
_cell.angle_alpha   90.00
_cell.angle_beta   90.00
_cell.angle_gamma   90.00
#
_symmetry.space_group_name_H-M   'P 1'
#
loop_
_entity.id
_entity.type
_entity.pdbx_description
1 polymer ?
#
loop_
_entity_poly.entity_id
_entity_poly.type
_entity_poly.pdbx_seq_one_letter_code
_entity_poly.pdbx_strand_id
1 'polypeptide(L)'
;MGNSESSSSSSSADPRFKSACRAFTQKELEDLKSLFVSLAAKSQSDNPHYITPPVFKEYIGAGGPLGDRMFDLVTQKRKDQKLTFQDLVIAKGTYEKGTKDDIEEFIYQLLDVYGDGVVGRSDVERVLATMLNSICSENCSESRSGSEQECVDIFLNAANFKKDDSDKAESSLSFEDFRRWCALLPSVRKFLGSLLMPPDSGSQVPKLVDGESIDPNLVLMREQYAWLIGGALSHELSEWKLLYHSAVHGQSFNTFLGKMSVL
;
A
#
# COMPACT_ATOMS: atom_id res chain seq x y z
N MET A 1 -0.14 -57.56 -6.21
CA MET A 1 -1.21 -56.58 -6.46
C MET A 1 -1.86 -56.22 -5.13
N GLY A 2 -1.94 -54.93 -4.81
CA GLY A 2 -2.74 -54.41 -3.69
C GLY A 2 -1.96 -53.65 -2.63
N ASN A 3 -1.45 -52.46 -2.99
CA ASN A 3 -0.96 -51.45 -2.05
C ASN A 3 -2.06 -51.06 -1.06
N SER A 4 -1.75 -51.05 0.24
CA SER A 4 -2.51 -50.30 1.24
C SER A 4 -1.63 -49.15 1.72
N GLU A 5 -1.58 -48.09 0.91
CA GLU A 5 -1.15 -46.77 1.38
C GLU A 5 -2.25 -46.26 2.31
N SER A 6 -2.08 -46.52 3.61
CA SER A 6 -2.79 -45.80 4.65
C SER A 6 -2.29 -44.36 4.63
N SER A 7 -3.06 -43.51 3.96
CA SER A 7 -3.00 -42.06 3.97
C SER A 7 -2.86 -41.55 5.40
N SER A 8 -1.62 -41.20 5.74
CA SER A 8 -1.27 -40.55 6.98
C SER A 8 -1.95 -39.18 7.05
N SER A 9 -3.00 -39.12 7.85
CA SER A 9 -3.42 -37.99 8.68
C SER A 9 -3.47 -36.61 8.00
N SER A 10 -4.69 -36.17 7.70
CA SER A 10 -5.10 -34.78 7.62
C SER A 10 -4.74 -34.04 8.92
N SER A 11 -3.51 -33.52 8.99
CA SER A 11 -2.99 -32.78 10.13
C SER A 11 -3.71 -31.43 10.27
N SER A 12 -4.50 -31.29 11.34
CA SER A 12 -5.04 -30.06 11.92
C SER A 12 -5.07 -28.82 11.03
N ALA A 13 -6.17 -28.62 10.29
CA ALA A 13 -6.40 -27.34 9.61
C ALA A 13 -6.38 -26.18 10.65
N ASP A 14 -5.43 -25.26 10.48
CA ASP A 14 -5.19 -24.10 11.34
C ASP A 14 -6.51 -23.38 11.65
N PRO A 15 -6.83 -23.12 12.94
CA PRO A 15 -8.07 -22.44 13.31
C PRO A 15 -8.20 -21.07 12.63
N ARG A 16 -7.09 -20.35 12.37
CA ARG A 16 -7.11 -19.06 11.67
C ARG A 16 -7.51 -19.20 10.22
N PHE A 17 -7.05 -20.25 9.53
CA PHE A 17 -7.47 -20.53 8.16
C PHE A 17 -8.96 -20.82 8.08
N LYS A 18 -9.48 -21.66 8.98
CA LYS A 18 -10.93 -21.94 9.04
C LYS A 18 -11.75 -20.69 9.32
N SER A 19 -11.26 -19.82 10.19
CA SER A 19 -11.91 -18.54 10.50
C SER A 19 -11.91 -17.62 9.29
N ALA A 20 -10.75 -17.46 8.63
CA ALA A 20 -10.62 -16.62 7.45
C ALA A 20 -11.50 -17.10 6.28
N CYS A 21 -11.57 -18.40 6.01
CA CYS A 21 -12.45 -18.95 4.98
C CYS A 21 -13.93 -18.58 5.17
N ARG A 22 -14.40 -18.43 6.42
CA ARG A 22 -15.80 -18.05 6.71
C ARG A 22 -16.13 -16.60 6.33
N ALA A 23 -15.12 -15.75 6.16
CA ALA A 23 -15.30 -14.37 5.74
C ALA A 23 -15.52 -14.23 4.22
N PHE A 24 -15.32 -15.30 3.46
CA PHE A 24 -15.47 -15.35 2.01
C PHE A 24 -16.65 -16.22 1.59
N THR A 25 -17.29 -15.82 0.50
CA THR A 25 -18.22 -16.68 -0.24
C THR A 25 -17.46 -17.80 -0.96
N GLN A 26 -18.16 -18.86 -1.34
CA GLN A 26 -17.56 -19.97 -2.10
C GLN A 26 -16.92 -19.49 -3.42
N LYS A 27 -17.58 -18.56 -4.11
CA LYS A 27 -17.06 -17.97 -5.35
C LYS A 27 -15.77 -17.17 -5.10
N GLU A 28 -15.74 -16.33 -4.07
CA GLU A 28 -14.52 -15.57 -3.73
C GLU A 28 -13.34 -16.49 -3.38
N LEU A 29 -13.58 -17.63 -2.71
CA LEU A 29 -12.53 -18.62 -2.43
C LEU A 29 -12.04 -19.32 -3.71
N GLU A 30 -12.93 -19.61 -4.65
CA GLU A 30 -12.57 -20.19 -5.96
C GLU A 30 -11.77 -19.22 -6.82
N ASP A 31 -12.19 -17.96 -6.85
CA ASP A 31 -11.48 -16.86 -7.54
C ASP A 31 -10.09 -16.67 -6.91
N LEU A 32 -10.01 -16.67 -5.57
CA LEU A 32 -8.74 -16.54 -4.84
C LEU A 32 -7.81 -17.74 -5.07
N LYS A 33 -8.36 -18.95 -5.16
CA LYS A 33 -7.61 -20.15 -5.51
C LYS A 33 -7.07 -20.07 -6.94
N SER A 34 -7.87 -19.56 -7.87
CA SER A 34 -7.45 -19.35 -9.27
C SER A 34 -6.33 -18.31 -9.36
N LEU A 35 -6.44 -17.21 -8.62
CA LEU A 35 -5.37 -16.21 -8.47
C LEU A 35 -4.09 -16.85 -7.93
N PHE A 36 -4.19 -17.63 -6.85
CA PHE A 36 -3.05 -18.31 -6.24
C PHE A 36 -2.33 -19.23 -7.24
N VAL A 37 -3.08 -20.06 -7.96
CA VAL A 37 -2.51 -20.97 -8.97
C VAL A 37 -1.80 -20.20 -10.08
N SER A 38 -2.40 -19.09 -10.55
CA SER A 38 -1.81 -18.22 -11.56
C SER A 38 -0.47 -17.62 -11.10
N LEU A 39 -0.42 -17.08 -9.87
CA LEU A 39 0.81 -16.53 -9.30
C LEU A 39 1.86 -17.61 -9.00
N ALA A 40 1.45 -18.77 -8.49
CA ALA A 40 2.36 -19.89 -8.22
C ALA A 40 2.99 -20.42 -9.52
N ALA A 41 2.25 -20.45 -10.62
CA ALA A 41 2.78 -20.85 -11.93
C ALA A 41 3.89 -19.91 -12.44
N LYS A 42 3.79 -18.60 -12.16
CA LYS A 42 4.84 -17.61 -12.50
C LYS A 42 6.13 -17.79 -11.69
N SER A 43 6.09 -18.49 -10.55
CA SER A 43 7.23 -18.64 -9.64
C SER A 43 8.26 -19.69 -10.06
N GLN A 44 8.07 -20.38 -11.21
CA GLN A 44 8.95 -21.38 -11.83
C GLN A 44 9.85 -22.22 -10.88
N SER A 45 9.36 -23.38 -10.46
CA SER A 45 10.21 -24.53 -10.07
C SER A 45 9.36 -25.80 -10.00
N ASP A 46 9.22 -26.54 -11.10
CA ASP A 46 8.71 -27.93 -11.23
C ASP A 46 7.44 -28.39 -10.44
N ASN A 47 6.79 -27.52 -9.67
CA ASN A 47 5.57 -27.80 -8.91
C ASN A 47 4.96 -26.49 -8.32
N PRO A 48 3.76 -26.07 -8.75
CA PRO A 48 3.14 -24.78 -8.38
C PRO A 48 2.45 -24.84 -7.01
N HIS A 49 3.22 -25.03 -5.94
CA HIS A 49 2.66 -25.13 -4.58
C HIS A 49 2.78 -23.87 -3.73
N TYR A 50 3.57 -22.88 -4.16
CA TYR A 50 3.79 -21.64 -3.42
C TYR A 50 4.10 -20.48 -4.36
N ILE A 51 3.90 -19.27 -3.85
CA ILE A 51 4.30 -18.01 -4.50
C ILE A 51 5.63 -17.57 -3.89
N THR A 52 6.58 -17.22 -4.75
CA THR A 52 7.89 -16.69 -4.35
C THR A 52 7.83 -15.17 -4.12
N PRO A 53 8.73 -14.61 -3.30
CA PRO A 53 8.74 -13.17 -3.01
C PRO A 53 8.78 -12.27 -4.25
N PRO A 54 9.59 -12.54 -5.30
CA PRO A 54 9.62 -11.67 -6.49
C PRO A 54 8.26 -11.58 -7.17
N VAL A 55 7.58 -12.71 -7.38
CA VAL A 55 6.26 -12.76 -8.01
C VAL A 55 5.21 -12.08 -7.14
N PHE A 56 5.29 -12.25 -5.82
CA PHE A 56 4.37 -11.59 -4.90
C PHE A 56 4.54 -10.07 -4.90
N LYS A 57 5.79 -9.56 -4.87
CA LYS A 57 6.09 -8.12 -4.93
C LYS A 57 5.62 -7.48 -6.22
N GLU A 58 5.78 -8.18 -7.34
CA GLU A 58 5.25 -7.75 -8.65
C GLU A 58 3.72 -7.67 -8.59
N TYR A 59 3.05 -8.67 -8.00
CA TYR A 59 1.59 -8.68 -7.87
C TYR A 59 1.03 -7.50 -7.06
N ILE A 60 1.68 -7.14 -5.95
CA ILE A 60 1.23 -6.01 -5.10
C ILE A 60 1.72 -4.64 -5.61
N GLY A 61 2.55 -4.60 -6.66
CA GLY A 61 3.12 -3.36 -7.20
C GLY A 61 4.08 -2.64 -6.24
N ALA A 62 4.56 -3.30 -5.19
CA ALA A 62 5.44 -2.73 -4.18
C ALA A 62 6.75 -3.53 -4.07
N GLY A 63 7.83 -2.92 -4.55
CA GLY A 63 9.18 -3.44 -4.41
C GLY A 63 9.84 -3.07 -3.07
N GLY A 64 11.13 -3.42 -2.96
CA GLY A 64 11.98 -3.00 -1.84
C GLY A 64 11.49 -3.45 -0.45
N PRO A 65 11.85 -2.71 0.61
CA PRO A 65 11.57 -3.08 2.00
C PRO A 65 10.08 -3.21 2.34
N LEU A 66 9.21 -2.39 1.71
CA LEU A 66 7.77 -2.47 1.91
C LEU A 66 7.21 -3.80 1.37
N GLY A 67 7.65 -4.21 0.18
CA GLY A 67 7.25 -5.49 -0.41
C GLY A 67 7.79 -6.70 0.35
N ASP A 68 9.03 -6.61 0.86
CA ASP A 68 9.60 -7.62 1.76
C ASP A 68 8.77 -7.77 3.03
N ARG A 69 8.44 -6.64 3.67
CA ARG A 69 7.64 -6.65 4.89
C ARG A 69 6.23 -7.18 4.67
N MET A 70 5.58 -6.82 3.56
CA MET A 70 4.28 -7.37 3.20
C MET A 70 4.36 -8.90 3.03
N PHE A 71 5.38 -9.40 2.36
CA PHE A 71 5.58 -10.84 2.20
C PHE A 71 5.77 -11.54 3.56
N ASP A 72 6.57 -10.96 4.46
CA ASP A 72 6.76 -11.49 5.81
C ASP A 72 5.45 -11.52 6.60
N LEU A 73 4.62 -10.48 6.54
CA LEU A 73 3.34 -10.45 7.24
C LEU A 73 2.35 -11.49 6.68
N VAL A 74 2.24 -11.57 5.35
CA VAL A 74 1.36 -12.55 4.70
C VAL A 74 1.78 -13.98 5.01
N THR A 75 3.08 -14.27 5.00
CA THR A 75 3.63 -15.59 5.37
C THR A 75 3.72 -15.82 6.88
N GLN A 76 3.15 -14.92 7.69
CA GLN A 76 3.12 -15.03 9.15
C GLN A 76 4.52 -15.14 9.77
N LYS A 77 5.49 -14.47 9.15
CA LYS A 77 6.90 -14.36 9.56
C LYS A 77 7.65 -15.70 9.60
N ARG A 78 7.20 -16.72 8.83
CA ARG A 78 7.88 -18.03 8.76
C ARG A 78 9.27 -17.99 8.13
N LYS A 79 9.56 -17.00 7.28
CA LYS A 79 10.84 -16.81 6.58
C LYS A 79 11.29 -17.99 5.71
N ASP A 80 10.36 -18.84 5.28
CA ASP A 80 10.60 -19.98 4.39
C ASP A 80 10.63 -19.61 2.89
N GLN A 81 10.43 -18.32 2.58
CA GLN A 81 10.32 -17.76 1.23
C GLN A 81 9.17 -18.40 0.41
N LYS A 82 8.14 -18.92 1.10
CA LYS A 82 7.02 -19.64 0.47
C LYS A 82 5.69 -19.13 1.00
N LEU A 83 4.94 -18.45 0.13
CA LEU A 83 3.57 -18.06 0.41
C LEU A 83 2.63 -19.16 -0.08
N THR A 84 1.90 -19.78 0.84
CA THR A 84 0.94 -20.86 0.56
C THR A 84 -0.48 -20.32 0.37
N PHE A 85 -1.38 -21.12 -0.22
CA PHE A 85 -2.77 -20.70 -0.36
C PHE A 85 -3.42 -20.36 0.99
N GLN A 86 -3.06 -21.10 2.04
CA GLN A 86 -3.54 -20.84 3.39
C GLN A 86 -3.11 -19.46 3.91
N ASP A 87 -1.85 -19.08 3.67
CA ASP A 87 -1.32 -17.77 4.06
C ASP A 87 -2.06 -16.64 3.36
N LEU A 88 -2.29 -16.80 2.05
CA LEU A 88 -2.99 -15.82 1.24
C LEU A 88 -4.42 -15.60 1.74
N VAL A 89 -5.14 -16.68 2.06
CA VAL A 89 -6.50 -16.61 2.59
C VAL A 89 -6.55 -15.96 3.97
N ILE A 90 -5.61 -16.29 4.87
CA ILE A 90 -5.53 -15.69 6.20
C ILE A 90 -5.24 -14.19 6.09
N ALA A 91 -4.26 -13.81 5.27
CA ALA A 91 -3.88 -12.42 5.09
C ALA A 91 -5.01 -11.60 4.47
N LYS A 92 -5.60 -12.05 3.36
CA LYS A 92 -6.75 -11.36 2.75
C LYS A 92 -7.98 -11.37 3.64
N GLY A 93 -8.21 -12.45 4.41
CA GLY A 93 -9.30 -12.50 5.37
C GLY A 93 -9.18 -11.42 6.46
N THR A 94 -7.95 -11.12 6.88
CA THR A 94 -7.67 -10.06 7.86
C THR A 94 -7.69 -8.68 7.20
N TYR A 95 -7.01 -8.54 6.07
CA TYR A 95 -6.74 -7.27 5.42
C TYR A 95 -7.93 -6.72 4.61
N GLU A 96 -8.77 -7.60 4.05
CA GLU A 96 -9.90 -7.20 3.23
C GLU A 96 -11.25 -7.35 3.94
N LYS A 97 -11.38 -8.37 4.78
CA LYS A 97 -12.65 -8.74 5.43
C LYS A 97 -12.62 -8.60 6.95
N GLY A 98 -11.48 -8.20 7.52
CA GLY A 98 -11.31 -8.00 8.95
C GLY A 98 -12.10 -6.80 9.47
N THR A 99 -12.10 -6.63 10.79
CA THR A 99 -12.62 -5.41 11.37
C THR A 99 -11.73 -4.22 11.02
N LYS A 100 -12.25 -3.00 11.18
CA LYS A 100 -11.44 -1.79 10.98
C LYS A 100 -10.16 -1.81 11.82
N ASP A 101 -10.23 -2.31 13.05
CA ASP A 101 -9.09 -2.41 13.95
C ASP A 101 -8.08 -3.44 13.45
N ASP A 102 -8.53 -4.62 12.99
CA ASP A 102 -7.65 -5.66 12.43
C ASP A 102 -6.88 -5.15 11.20
N ILE A 103 -7.57 -4.44 10.30
CA ILE A 103 -6.98 -3.88 9.09
C ILE A 103 -5.95 -2.80 9.46
N GLU A 104 -6.31 -1.88 10.37
CA GLU A 104 -5.40 -0.83 10.82
C GLU A 104 -4.17 -1.40 11.54
N GLU A 105 -4.34 -2.44 12.37
CA GLU A 105 -3.23 -3.11 13.03
C GLU A 105 -2.31 -3.78 12.01
N PHE A 106 -2.87 -4.46 11.01
CA PHE A 106 -2.08 -5.05 9.92
C PHE A 106 -1.27 -3.98 9.18
N ILE A 107 -1.89 -2.85 8.83
CA ILE A 107 -1.21 -1.74 8.16
C ILE A 107 -0.12 -1.14 9.06
N TYR A 108 -0.38 -0.99 10.36
CA TYR A 108 0.62 -0.49 11.29
C TYR A 108 1.84 -1.44 11.38
N GLN A 109 1.61 -2.75 11.43
CA GLN A 109 2.68 -3.74 11.40
C GLN A 109 3.46 -3.74 10.07
N LEU A 110 2.82 -3.31 8.97
CA LEU A 110 3.45 -3.17 7.65
C LEU A 110 4.40 -1.98 7.60
N LEU A 111 4.17 -0.93 8.42
CA LEU A 111 5.07 0.22 8.49
C LEU A 111 6.45 -0.14 9.07
N ASP A 112 6.52 -1.08 10.01
CA ASP A 112 7.77 -1.61 10.58
C ASP A 112 8.53 -2.45 9.53
N VAL A 113 9.22 -1.79 8.60
CA VAL A 113 9.88 -2.43 7.45
C VAL A 113 11.15 -3.16 7.85
N TYR A 114 11.82 -2.74 8.94
CA TYR A 114 12.97 -3.45 9.49
C TYR A 114 12.59 -4.67 10.33
N GLY A 115 11.36 -4.71 10.84
CA GLY A 115 10.84 -5.82 11.62
C GLY A 115 11.40 -5.88 13.04
N ASP A 116 11.85 -4.76 13.60
CA ASP A 116 12.38 -4.66 14.96
C ASP A 116 11.29 -4.40 16.02
N GLY A 117 10.04 -4.21 15.56
CA GLY A 117 8.88 -3.97 16.42
C GLY A 117 8.68 -2.50 16.77
N VAL A 118 9.48 -1.59 16.22
CA VAL A 118 9.36 -0.15 16.40
C VAL A 118 9.10 0.49 15.04
N VAL A 119 8.07 1.33 14.93
CA VAL A 119 7.84 2.12 13.71
C VAL A 119 8.61 3.43 13.85
N GLY A 120 9.86 3.45 13.39
CA GLY A 120 10.73 4.62 13.43
C GLY A 120 10.45 5.62 12.32
N ARG A 121 11.11 6.78 12.36
CA ARG A 121 11.02 7.79 11.29
C ARG A 121 11.55 7.22 9.96
N SER A 122 12.66 6.48 10.01
CA SER A 122 13.27 5.87 8.82
C SER A 122 12.40 4.78 8.20
N ASP A 123 11.60 4.07 8.99
CA ASP A 123 10.63 3.12 8.47
C ASP A 123 9.58 3.81 7.61
N VAL A 124 8.91 4.82 8.18
CA VAL A 124 7.86 5.58 7.50
C VAL A 124 8.42 6.31 6.28
N GLU A 125 9.65 6.82 6.36
CA GLU A 125 10.33 7.47 5.23
C GLU A 125 10.47 6.54 4.02
N ARG A 126 10.92 5.29 4.25
CA ARG A 126 11.05 4.30 3.18
C ARG A 126 9.71 3.89 2.59
N VAL A 127 8.69 3.77 3.43
CA VAL A 127 7.33 3.46 2.98
C VAL A 127 6.80 4.58 2.10
N LEU A 128 6.92 5.84 2.53
CA LEU A 128 6.51 7.02 1.76
C LEU A 128 7.28 7.15 0.44
N ALA A 129 8.60 6.95 0.45
CA ALA A 129 9.41 6.95 -0.77
C ALA A 129 8.95 5.87 -1.75
N THR A 130 8.63 4.67 -1.26
CA THR A 130 8.13 3.57 -2.10
C THR A 130 6.77 3.90 -2.70
N MET A 131 5.86 4.47 -1.91
CA MET A 131 4.55 4.94 -2.38
C MET A 131 4.69 5.97 -3.48
N LEU A 132 5.44 7.04 -3.22
CA LEU A 132 5.58 8.14 -4.17
C LEU A 132 6.23 7.68 -5.47
N ASN A 133 7.21 6.79 -5.40
CA ASN A 133 7.78 6.16 -6.60
C ASN A 133 6.75 5.32 -7.37
N SER A 134 5.95 4.51 -6.68
CA SER A 134 4.90 3.71 -7.31
C SER A 134 3.82 4.57 -7.96
N ILE A 135 3.53 5.72 -7.34
CA ILE A 135 2.46 6.63 -7.74
C ILE A 135 2.88 7.57 -8.89
N CYS A 136 4.12 8.07 -8.87
CA CYS A 136 4.61 9.13 -9.75
C CYS A 136 5.43 8.63 -10.95
N SER A 137 5.42 7.32 -11.24
CA SER A 137 6.21 6.76 -12.34
C SER A 137 5.51 6.93 -13.69
N GLU A 138 5.86 7.98 -14.46
CA GLU A 138 6.30 7.91 -15.88
C GLU A 138 6.57 9.26 -16.59
N ASN A 139 6.36 10.45 -16.00
CA ASN A 139 6.48 11.73 -16.76
C ASN A 139 7.50 12.77 -16.24
N CYS A 140 8.43 12.42 -15.36
CA CYS A 140 9.42 13.39 -14.89
C CYS A 140 10.79 13.18 -15.54
N SER A 141 10.91 13.60 -16.80
CA SER A 141 12.23 13.87 -17.38
C SER A 141 12.91 14.98 -16.58
N GLU A 142 14.04 14.61 -15.95
CA GLU A 142 15.16 15.45 -15.54
C GLU A 142 14.82 16.80 -14.91
N SER A 143 14.55 16.84 -13.59
CA SER A 143 15.00 17.93 -12.67
C SER A 143 14.39 17.91 -11.25
N ARG A 144 13.67 16.87 -10.81
CA ARG A 144 12.83 16.96 -9.61
C ARG A 144 13.27 16.19 -8.35
N SER A 145 14.51 15.72 -8.24
CA SER A 145 14.93 14.91 -7.07
C SER A 145 14.83 15.64 -5.71
N GLY A 146 14.99 16.97 -5.67
CA GLY A 146 14.78 17.74 -4.43
C GLY A 146 13.32 17.87 -4.00
N SER A 147 12.38 17.61 -4.91
CA SER A 147 10.95 17.88 -4.71
C SER A 147 10.19 16.73 -4.03
N GLU A 148 10.68 15.49 -4.20
CA GLU A 148 10.11 14.29 -3.58
C GLU A 148 10.49 14.21 -2.10
N GLN A 149 11.76 14.48 -1.77
CA GLN A 149 12.22 14.49 -0.38
C GLN A 149 11.50 15.57 0.44
N GLU A 150 11.25 16.74 -0.14
CA GLU A 150 10.47 17.81 0.51
C GLU A 150 9.04 17.34 0.85
N CYS A 151 8.38 16.59 -0.07
CA CYS A 151 7.05 16.02 0.19
C CYS A 151 7.09 14.94 1.27
N VAL A 152 8.10 14.06 1.22
CA VAL A 152 8.33 13.04 2.24
C VAL A 152 8.52 13.68 3.63
N ASP A 153 9.33 14.73 3.72
CA ASP A 153 9.55 15.45 4.98
C ASP A 153 8.28 16.11 5.52
N ILE A 154 7.45 16.70 4.67
CA ILE A 154 6.14 17.25 5.07
C ILE A 154 5.26 16.14 5.67
N PHE A 155 5.18 14.98 5.01
CA PHE A 155 4.36 13.85 5.47
C PHE A 155 4.90 13.22 6.74
N LEU A 156 6.22 13.13 6.88
CA LEU A 156 6.89 12.67 8.09
C LEU A 156 6.70 13.63 9.26
N ASN A 157 6.69 14.93 9.01
CA ASN A 157 6.48 15.92 10.07
C ASN A 157 5.01 15.94 10.55
N ALA A 158 4.07 15.49 9.72
CA ALA A 158 2.68 15.27 10.14
C ALA A 158 2.52 14.01 11.00
N ALA A 159 3.44 13.04 10.90
CA ALA A 159 3.50 11.91 11.81
C ALA A 159 4.07 12.41 13.15
N ASN A 160 3.23 12.44 14.19
CA ASN A 160 3.56 12.97 15.51
C ASN A 160 4.47 12.00 16.28
N PHE A 161 5.69 11.79 15.78
CA PHE A 161 6.67 10.91 16.41
C PHE A 161 7.00 11.42 17.82
N LYS A 162 6.78 10.58 18.83
CA LYS A 162 7.14 10.93 20.20
C LYS A 162 8.65 10.87 20.33
N LYS A 163 9.27 11.98 20.73
CA LYS A 163 10.64 11.94 21.23
C LYS A 163 10.58 11.38 22.64
N ASP A 164 11.33 10.31 22.88
CA ASP A 164 11.52 9.84 24.23
C ASP A 164 12.38 10.86 24.99
N ASP A 165 12.16 11.05 26.29
CA ASP A 165 12.91 12.01 27.13
C ASP A 165 14.41 11.63 27.27
N SER A 166 14.79 10.46 26.73
CA SER A 166 16.18 10.07 26.55
C SER A 166 16.64 10.39 25.13
N ASP A 167 17.65 11.27 25.01
CA ASP A 167 18.31 11.72 23.76
C ASP A 167 18.89 10.59 22.86
N LYS A 168 18.60 9.32 23.14
CA LYS A 168 19.17 8.14 22.47
C LYS A 168 18.16 7.19 21.84
N ALA A 169 16.87 7.26 22.19
CA ALA A 169 15.87 6.41 21.55
C ALA A 169 15.32 7.10 20.30
N GLU A 170 15.30 6.39 19.17
CA GLU A 170 14.65 6.90 17.97
C GLU A 170 13.17 7.17 18.26
N SER A 171 12.69 8.31 17.80
CA SER A 171 11.31 8.71 18.01
C SER A 171 10.37 7.72 17.29
N SER A 172 9.58 6.97 18.05
CA SER A 172 8.69 5.95 17.52
C SER A 172 7.28 6.49 17.26
N LEU A 173 6.60 5.97 16.23
CA LEU A 173 5.20 6.22 15.96
C LEU A 173 4.35 5.17 16.69
N SER A 174 3.50 5.58 17.61
CA SER A 174 2.57 4.66 18.29
C SER A 174 1.37 4.30 17.38
N PHE A 175 0.65 3.22 17.69
CA PHE A 175 -0.55 2.84 16.95
C PHE A 175 -1.65 3.93 16.97
N GLU A 176 -1.79 4.65 18.09
CA GLU A 176 -2.74 5.75 18.21
C GLU A 176 -2.33 6.96 17.36
N ASP A 177 -1.03 7.27 17.32
CA ASP A 177 -0.48 8.34 16.48
C ASP A 177 -0.55 7.98 14.99
N PHE A 178 -0.37 6.71 14.65
CA PHE A 178 -0.63 6.18 13.31
C PHE A 178 -2.09 6.42 12.88
N ARG A 179 -3.07 6.14 13.75
CA ARG A 179 -4.49 6.41 13.45
C ARG A 179 -4.76 7.89 13.19
N ARG A 180 -4.19 8.77 14.01
CA ARG A 180 -4.26 10.23 13.81
C ARG A 180 -3.63 10.64 12.48
N TRP A 181 -2.46 10.08 12.18
CA TRP A 181 -1.74 10.33 10.94
C TRP A 181 -2.53 9.88 9.70
N CYS A 182 -3.13 8.69 9.72
CA CYS A 182 -4.01 8.21 8.65
C CYS A 182 -5.29 9.04 8.49
N ALA A 183 -5.79 9.67 9.57
CA ALA A 183 -6.91 10.60 9.49
C ALA A 183 -6.50 11.94 8.82
N LEU A 184 -5.26 12.37 9.02
CA LEU A 184 -4.68 13.55 8.38
C LEU A 184 -4.29 13.30 6.92
N LEU A 185 -3.80 12.09 6.60
CA LEU A 185 -3.37 11.67 5.27
C LEU A 185 -4.19 10.46 4.77
N PRO A 186 -5.47 10.64 4.38
CA PRO A 186 -6.33 9.55 3.94
C PRO A 186 -5.79 8.79 2.72
N SER A 187 -5.03 9.44 1.84
CA SER A 187 -4.42 8.81 0.65
C SER A 187 -3.39 7.77 1.03
N VAL A 188 -2.55 8.06 2.02
CA VAL A 188 -1.56 7.11 2.54
C VAL A 188 -2.26 5.88 3.10
N ARG A 189 -3.31 6.08 3.89
CA ARG A 189 -4.14 4.99 4.41
C ARG A 189 -4.77 4.17 3.28
N LYS A 190 -5.34 4.82 2.25
CA LYS A 190 -5.99 4.15 1.12
C LYS A 190 -5.01 3.28 0.34
N PHE A 191 -3.82 3.80 0.02
CA PHE A 191 -2.76 3.04 -0.65
C PHE A 191 -2.28 1.87 0.21
N LEU A 192 -1.94 2.13 1.47
CA LEU A 192 -1.51 1.07 2.38
C LEU A 192 -2.56 0.01 2.64
N GLY A 193 -3.85 0.35 2.50
CA GLY A 193 -4.98 -0.57 2.63
C GLY A 193 -5.37 -1.23 1.32
N SER A 194 -4.74 -0.88 0.19
CA SER A 194 -5.05 -1.44 -1.12
C SER A 194 -3.97 -2.33 -1.71
N LEU A 195 -2.77 -2.40 -1.11
CA LEU A 195 -1.66 -3.22 -1.61
C LEU A 195 -2.00 -4.71 -1.84
N LEU A 196 -2.87 -5.32 -1.01
CA LEU A 196 -3.34 -6.69 -1.25
C LEU A 196 -4.63 -6.75 -2.05
N MET A 197 -5.29 -5.62 -2.34
CA MET A 197 -6.51 -5.56 -3.12
C MET A 197 -6.19 -5.65 -4.63
N PRO A 198 -7.19 -5.91 -5.49
CA PRO A 198 -7.00 -5.77 -6.92
C PRO A 198 -6.50 -4.37 -7.30
N PRO A 199 -5.64 -4.25 -8.33
CA PRO A 199 -4.88 -3.03 -8.68
C PRO A 199 -5.72 -1.77 -8.92
N ASP A 200 -7.03 -1.90 -9.14
CA ASP A 200 -7.93 -0.76 -9.34
C ASP A 200 -8.38 -0.07 -8.04
N SER A 201 -7.99 -0.60 -6.88
CA SER A 201 -8.47 -0.14 -5.57
C SER A 201 -7.50 0.89 -4.96
N GLY A 202 -7.92 2.14 -4.75
CA GLY A 202 -7.31 3.02 -3.72
C GLY A 202 -6.01 3.78 -4.02
N SER A 203 -5.38 3.61 -5.19
CA SER A 203 -4.12 4.29 -5.54
C SER A 203 -4.23 5.28 -6.71
N GLN A 204 -5.45 5.60 -7.14
CA GLN A 204 -5.66 6.47 -8.30
C GLN A 204 -5.21 7.91 -8.02
N VAL A 205 -4.22 8.38 -8.77
CA VAL A 205 -3.89 9.81 -8.85
C VAL A 205 -4.79 10.44 -9.89
N PRO A 206 -5.49 11.54 -9.57
CA PRO A 206 -6.21 12.28 -10.57
C PRO A 206 -5.26 12.76 -11.67
N LYS A 207 -5.63 12.53 -12.93
CA LYS A 207 -4.84 13.02 -14.05
C LYS A 207 -4.91 14.56 -14.06
N LEU A 208 -3.76 15.20 -13.85
CA LEU A 208 -3.64 16.65 -13.98
C LEU A 208 -3.68 17.02 -15.47
N VAL A 209 -4.57 17.94 -15.85
CA VAL A 209 -4.70 18.45 -17.21
C VAL A 209 -4.46 19.94 -17.21
N ASP A 210 -3.31 20.33 -17.77
CA ASP A 210 -2.95 21.72 -18.01
C ASP A 210 -3.61 22.22 -19.29
N GLY A 211 -3.97 23.51 -19.33
CA GLY A 211 -4.41 24.15 -20.58
C GLY A 211 -3.22 24.34 -21.54
N GLU A 212 -3.47 24.30 -22.85
CA GLU A 212 -2.46 24.29 -23.93
C GLU A 212 -1.47 25.49 -23.97
N SER A 213 -1.49 26.42 -23.01
CA SER A 213 -0.73 27.66 -23.03
C SER A 213 -0.08 28.08 -21.70
N ILE A 214 -0.03 27.20 -20.69
CA ILE A 214 0.50 27.53 -19.36
C ILE A 214 1.92 26.98 -19.19
N ASP A 215 2.87 27.82 -18.76
CA ASP A 215 4.23 27.39 -18.40
C ASP A 215 4.15 26.43 -17.20
N PRO A 216 4.65 25.17 -17.32
CA PRO A 216 4.65 24.19 -16.24
C PRO A 216 5.34 24.68 -14.95
N ASN A 217 6.29 25.62 -15.06
CA ASN A 217 7.00 26.18 -13.90
C ASN A 217 6.12 27.12 -13.05
N LEU A 218 5.00 27.60 -13.60
CA LEU A 218 4.03 28.44 -12.90
C LEU A 218 2.97 27.61 -12.15
N VAL A 219 2.87 26.31 -12.44
CA VAL A 219 1.89 25.42 -11.82
C VAL A 219 2.44 24.87 -10.49
N LEU A 220 1.97 25.44 -9.38
CA LEU A 220 2.28 24.96 -8.03
C LEU A 220 1.79 23.53 -7.73
N MET A 221 0.77 23.06 -8.45
CA MET A 221 0.12 21.78 -8.18
C MET A 221 0.98 20.62 -8.69
N ARG A 222 1.29 19.68 -7.80
CA ARG A 222 2.07 18.47 -8.12
C ARG A 222 1.20 17.22 -7.97
N GLU A 223 1.61 16.14 -8.63
CA GLU A 223 0.91 14.85 -8.54
C GLU A 223 0.80 14.34 -7.09
N GLN A 224 1.84 14.53 -6.28
CA GLN A 224 1.85 14.13 -4.86
C GLN A 224 0.78 14.88 -4.06
N TYR A 225 0.60 16.18 -4.32
CA TYR A 225 -0.42 17.00 -3.69
C TYR A 225 -1.82 16.66 -4.20
N ALA A 226 -1.93 16.33 -5.49
CA ALA A 226 -3.21 15.94 -6.11
C ALA A 226 -3.71 14.63 -5.54
N TRP A 227 -2.80 13.66 -5.39
CA TRP A 227 -3.08 12.40 -4.74
C TRP A 227 -3.45 12.60 -3.26
N LEU A 228 -2.74 13.45 -2.52
CA LEU A 228 -3.05 13.74 -1.12
C LEU A 228 -4.45 14.33 -0.96
N ILE A 229 -4.75 15.39 -1.70
CA ILE A 229 -6.04 16.07 -1.63
C ILE A 229 -7.14 15.15 -2.16
N GLY A 230 -6.88 14.40 -3.24
CA GLY A 230 -7.80 13.43 -3.81
C GLY A 230 -8.25 12.35 -2.82
N GLY A 231 -7.36 11.86 -1.96
CA GLY A 231 -7.74 10.89 -0.94
C GLY A 231 -8.68 11.46 0.13
N ALA A 232 -8.62 12.77 0.42
CA ALA A 232 -9.52 13.45 1.34
C ALA A 232 -10.90 13.75 0.74
N LEU A 233 -11.06 13.66 -0.58
CA LEU A 233 -12.33 13.88 -1.25
C LEU A 233 -13.18 12.60 -1.25
N SER A 234 -14.49 12.77 -1.12
CA SER A 234 -15.46 11.67 -1.01
C SER A 234 -15.65 10.87 -2.31
N HIS A 235 -15.18 11.40 -3.44
CA HIS A 235 -15.35 10.81 -4.77
C HIS A 235 -13.99 10.62 -5.45
N GLU A 236 -13.79 9.49 -6.12
CA GLU A 236 -12.61 9.24 -6.94
C GLU A 236 -12.68 10.15 -8.17
N LEU A 237 -11.83 11.18 -8.16
CA LEU A 237 -11.71 12.13 -9.27
C LEU A 237 -10.70 11.60 -10.28
N SER A 238 -11.14 11.44 -11.52
CA SER A 238 -10.28 10.92 -12.60
C SER A 238 -9.43 11.99 -13.26
N GLU A 239 -9.90 13.24 -13.30
CA GLU A 239 -9.23 14.32 -14.03
C GLU A 239 -9.37 15.65 -13.29
N TRP A 240 -8.26 16.36 -13.08
CA TRP A 240 -8.23 17.70 -12.49
C TRP A 240 -7.71 18.68 -13.53
N LYS A 241 -8.60 19.54 -14.03
CA LYS A 241 -8.28 20.52 -15.05
C LYS A 241 -7.98 21.88 -14.41
N LEU A 242 -6.83 22.46 -14.72
CA LEU A 242 -6.50 23.82 -14.29
C LEU A 242 -7.44 24.81 -15.00
N LEU A 243 -8.25 25.54 -14.24
CA LEU A 243 -9.17 26.57 -14.75
C LEU A 243 -8.58 27.97 -14.74
N TYR A 244 -7.81 28.28 -13.70
CA TYR A 244 -7.31 29.62 -13.46
C TYR A 244 -5.98 29.57 -12.74
N HIS A 245 -5.03 30.36 -13.24
CA HIS A 245 -3.77 30.65 -12.59
C HIS A 245 -3.62 32.18 -12.48
N SER A 246 -3.14 32.66 -11.34
CA SER A 246 -2.85 34.07 -11.12
C SER A 246 -1.61 34.22 -10.26
N ALA A 247 -0.72 35.13 -10.65
CA ALA A 247 0.45 35.52 -9.89
C ALA A 247 0.38 37.04 -9.67
N VAL A 248 -0.38 37.47 -8.66
CA VAL A 248 -0.55 38.88 -8.32
C VAL A 248 0.17 39.14 -6.99
N HIS A 249 1.06 40.13 -6.97
CA HIS A 249 1.87 40.51 -5.80
C HIS A 249 2.77 39.40 -5.23
N GLY A 250 3.30 38.51 -6.08
CA GLY A 250 4.20 37.43 -5.64
C GLY A 250 3.48 36.26 -4.94
N GLN A 251 2.14 36.25 -4.93
CA GLN A 251 1.34 35.11 -4.50
C GLN A 251 0.75 34.42 -5.72
N SER A 252 1.02 33.12 -5.85
CA SER A 252 0.48 32.29 -6.93
C SER A 252 -0.74 31.51 -6.44
N PHE A 253 -1.83 31.56 -7.20
CA PHE A 253 -3.09 30.87 -6.91
C PHE A 253 -3.51 30.00 -8.10
N ASN A 254 -3.90 28.76 -7.84
CA ASN A 254 -4.40 27.81 -8.84
C ASN A 254 -5.81 27.34 -8.47
N THR A 255 -6.74 27.39 -9.43
CA THR A 255 -8.07 26.79 -9.31
C THR A 255 -8.17 25.58 -10.22
N PHE A 256 -8.54 24.43 -9.67
CA PHE A 256 -8.78 23.20 -10.45
C PHE A 256 -10.27 22.85 -10.48
N LEU A 257 -10.72 22.30 -11.62
CA LEU A 257 -12.00 21.64 -11.77
C LEU A 257 -11.78 20.13 -11.82
N GLY A 258 -12.31 19.43 -10.82
CA GLY A 258 -12.33 17.96 -10.81
C GLY A 258 -13.48 17.41 -11.65
N LYS A 259 -13.19 16.52 -12.59
CA LYS A 259 -14.17 15.65 -13.22
C LYS A 259 -14.30 14.37 -12.40
N MET A 260 -15.52 14.06 -11.97
CA MET A 260 -15.81 12.80 -11.30
C MET A 260 -15.97 11.70 -12.34
N SER A 261 -15.32 10.56 -12.12
CA SER A 261 -15.73 9.34 -12.80
C SER A 261 -17.01 8.86 -12.13
N VAL A 262 -18.12 8.91 -12.86
CA VAL A 262 -19.30 8.14 -12.48
C VAL A 262 -19.05 6.73 -12.98
N LEU A 263 -18.72 5.82 -12.06
CA LEU A 263 -18.82 4.38 -12.31
C LEU A 263 -20.29 3.97 -12.42
#